data_AF-A0A7S1D748-F1
#
_entry.id   AF-A0A7S1D748-F1
#
_cell.length_a   1.000
_cell.length_b   1.000
_cell.length_c   1.000
_cell.angle_alpha   90.00
_cell.angle_beta   90.00
_cell.angle_gamma   90.00
#
_symmetry.space_group_name_H-M   'P 1'
#
loop_
_entity.id
_entity.type
_entity.pdbx_description
1 polymer ?
#
loop_
_entity_poly.entity_id
_entity_poly.type
_entity_poly.pdbx_seq_one_letter_code
_entity_poly.pdbx_strand_id
1 'polypeptide(L)'
;RIARNVARRYYPEQNETCVSRIDHSSGVVMKYAKRKRQQSFLFTILREPTKRITSQFFHFDVSRKKVEPTDKNFLKYIYDHPYAHDYYIRDLQLNEKLHSTMLQYGVETTKRPEIEKLRRIIANKILQDYDFIGVTERLDE
;
A
#
# COMPACT_ATOMS: atom_id res chain seq x y z
N ARG A 1 -8.27 -15.03 -2.49
CA ARG A 1 -9.05 -16.25 -2.13
C ARG A 1 -9.13 -17.24 -3.30
N ILE A 2 -9.41 -16.78 -4.54
CA ILE A 2 -9.42 -17.61 -5.76
C ILE A 2 -8.02 -18.12 -6.14
N ALA A 3 -7.01 -17.25 -6.18
CA ALA A 3 -5.63 -17.63 -6.51
C ALA A 3 -5.05 -18.75 -5.62
N ARG A 4 -5.37 -18.74 -4.31
CA ARG A 4 -4.99 -19.80 -3.36
C ARG A 4 -5.60 -21.16 -3.73
N ASN A 5 -6.86 -21.16 -4.15
CA ASN A 5 -7.56 -22.39 -4.52
C ASN A 5 -7.08 -22.93 -5.87
N VAL A 6 -6.65 -22.05 -6.78
CA VAL A 6 -6.03 -22.43 -8.05
C VAL A 6 -4.64 -23.04 -7.80
N ALA A 7 -3.80 -22.40 -6.98
CA ALA A 7 -2.46 -22.90 -6.65
C ALA A 7 -2.50 -24.29 -5.99
N ARG A 8 -3.42 -24.53 -5.03
CA ARG A 8 -3.59 -25.86 -4.40
C ARG A 8 -4.01 -26.97 -5.37
N ARG A 9 -4.63 -26.64 -6.50
CA ARG A 9 -5.04 -27.63 -7.51
C ARG A 9 -3.88 -28.08 -8.38
N TYR A 10 -2.96 -27.19 -8.71
CA TYR A 10 -1.87 -27.47 -9.66
C TYR A 10 -0.56 -27.88 -8.99
N TYR A 11 -0.33 -27.49 -7.73
CA TYR A 11 0.92 -27.77 -7.01
C TYR A 11 0.66 -28.19 -5.55
N PRO A 12 0.03 -29.36 -5.32
CA PRO A 12 -0.41 -29.78 -3.98
C PRO A 12 0.74 -30.01 -2.98
N GLU A 13 1.94 -30.33 -3.47
CA GLU A 13 3.12 -30.60 -2.63
C GLU A 13 4.02 -29.38 -2.40
N GLN A 14 3.82 -28.31 -3.19
CA GLN A 14 4.55 -27.04 -3.07
C GLN A 14 3.64 -26.00 -2.43
N ASN A 15 3.31 -26.22 -1.15
CA ASN A 15 2.54 -25.28 -0.31
C ASN A 15 3.23 -23.93 -0.07
N GLU A 16 4.29 -23.60 -0.81
CA GLU A 16 4.81 -22.25 -0.95
C GLU A 16 3.90 -21.46 -1.90
N THR A 17 2.64 -21.31 -1.48
CA THR A 17 1.71 -20.39 -2.12
C THR A 17 2.43 -19.06 -2.30
N CYS A 18 2.50 -18.54 -3.53
CA CYS A 18 3.02 -17.19 -3.76
C CYS A 18 2.37 -16.24 -2.74
N VAL A 19 3.20 -15.71 -1.83
CA VAL A 19 2.79 -14.92 -0.67
C VAL A 19 2.41 -13.50 -1.11
N SER A 20 1.66 -13.36 -2.19
CA SER A 20 0.94 -12.13 -2.47
C SER A 20 -0.25 -12.06 -1.50
N ARG A 21 0.10 -11.85 -0.23
CA ARG A 21 -0.82 -11.44 0.81
C ARG A 21 -0.97 -9.93 0.63
N ILE A 22 -2.06 -9.54 -0.02
CA ILE A 22 -2.49 -8.15 -0.07
C ILE A 22 -3.09 -7.85 1.30
N ASP A 23 -2.23 -7.45 2.25
CA ASP A 23 -2.67 -6.73 3.44
C ASP A 23 -1.68 -5.63 3.75
N HIS A 24 -2.20 -4.48 4.17
CA HIS A 24 -1.46 -3.25 4.35
C HIS A 24 -0.43 -3.38 5.48
N SER A 25 0.68 -2.63 5.40
CA SER A 25 1.91 -2.75 6.21
C SER A 25 2.79 -3.99 5.92
N SER A 26 2.56 -4.65 4.79
CA SER A 26 3.23 -5.90 4.43
C SER A 26 4.76 -5.85 4.44
N GLY A 27 5.39 -4.72 4.10
CA GLY A 27 6.85 -4.58 4.12
C GLY A 27 7.48 -4.81 5.49
N VAL A 28 6.81 -4.33 6.56
CA VAL A 28 7.23 -4.55 7.95
C VAL A 28 6.92 -5.98 8.38
N VAL A 29 5.70 -6.46 8.13
CA VAL A 29 5.26 -7.82 8.50
C VAL A 29 6.11 -8.90 7.83
N MET A 30 6.41 -8.72 6.54
CA MET A 30 7.26 -9.62 5.75
C MET A 30 8.76 -9.38 5.96
N LYS A 31 9.14 -8.43 6.81
CA LYS A 31 10.52 -8.09 7.16
C LYS A 31 11.39 -7.82 5.92
N TYR A 32 10.84 -7.14 4.92
CA TYR A 32 11.58 -6.82 3.69
C TYR A 32 12.82 -5.95 3.93
N ALA A 33 12.84 -5.16 5.01
CA ALA A 33 14.05 -4.47 5.45
C ALA A 33 15.23 -5.42 5.75
N LYS A 34 14.97 -6.70 6.06
CA LYS A 34 15.98 -7.71 6.37
C LYS A 34 16.37 -8.57 5.14
N ARG A 35 15.88 -8.21 3.95
CA ARG A 35 16.20 -8.94 2.73
C ARG A 35 17.70 -8.83 2.41
N LYS A 36 18.28 -9.88 1.83
CA LYS A 36 19.60 -9.82 1.22
C LYS A 36 19.46 -9.31 -0.21
N ARG A 37 19.78 -8.04 -0.47
CA ARG A 37 19.54 -7.40 -1.79
C ARG A 37 20.20 -8.14 -2.96
N GLN A 38 21.35 -8.79 -2.74
CA GLN A 38 22.05 -9.57 -3.77
C GLN A 38 21.34 -10.89 -4.12
N GLN A 39 20.37 -11.32 -3.30
CA GLN A 39 19.68 -12.60 -3.44
C GLN A 39 18.16 -12.42 -3.63
N SER A 40 17.67 -11.18 -3.63
CA SER A 40 16.24 -10.91 -3.77
C SER A 40 15.98 -9.56 -4.42
N PHE A 41 14.91 -9.51 -5.21
CA PHE A 41 14.44 -8.30 -5.88
C PHE A 41 13.19 -7.78 -5.17
N LEU A 42 13.16 -6.50 -4.84
CA LEU A 42 11.99 -5.85 -4.26
C LEU A 42 11.42 -4.86 -5.27
N PHE A 43 10.16 -5.07 -5.65
CA PHE A 43 9.46 -4.16 -6.55
C PHE A 43 8.04 -3.88 -6.07
N THR A 44 7.46 -2.79 -6.59
CA THR A 44 6.06 -2.44 -6.37
C THR A 44 5.49 -1.74 -7.60
N ILE A 45 4.17 -1.57 -7.62
CA ILE A 45 3.45 -0.82 -8.63
C ILE A 45 2.62 0.25 -7.93
N LEU A 46 2.86 1.50 -8.30
CA LEU A 46 2.09 2.65 -7.84
C LEU A 46 0.98 2.97 -8.82
N ARG A 47 0.04 3.79 -8.38
CA ARG A 47 -1.04 4.36 -9.19
C ARG A 47 -1.26 5.78 -8.73
N GLU A 48 -1.71 6.66 -9.63
CA GLU A 48 -2.07 8.02 -9.26
C GLU A 48 -3.03 8.00 -8.04
N PRO A 49 -2.73 8.74 -6.95
CA PRO A 49 -3.45 8.61 -5.67
C PRO A 49 -4.96 8.81 -5.77
N THR A 50 -5.42 9.77 -6.58
CA THR A 50 -6.85 10.08 -6.76
C THR A 50 -7.56 8.92 -7.47
N LYS A 51 -7.04 8.44 -8.59
CA LYS A 51 -7.55 7.26 -9.31
C LYS A 51 -7.55 6.03 -8.42
N ARG A 52 -6.52 5.86 -7.59
CA ARG A 52 -6.42 4.76 -6.64
C ARG A 52 -7.55 4.82 -5.61
N ILE A 53 -7.72 5.94 -4.90
CA ILE A 53 -8.72 6.05 -3.83
C ILE A 53 -10.15 5.98 -4.37
N THR A 54 -10.40 6.56 -5.54
CA THR A 54 -11.69 6.42 -6.25
C THR A 54 -11.97 4.96 -6.57
N SER A 55 -11.01 4.27 -7.20
CA SER A 55 -11.14 2.84 -7.51
C SER A 55 -11.37 1.99 -6.25
N GLN A 56 -10.73 2.35 -5.13
CA GLN A 56 -10.87 1.67 -3.86
C GLN A 56 -12.28 1.84 -3.29
N PHE A 57 -12.81 3.06 -3.28
CA PHE A 57 -14.19 3.36 -2.85
C PHE A 57 -15.22 2.54 -3.64
N PHE A 58 -15.15 2.56 -4.98
CA PHE A 58 -16.08 1.83 -5.82
C PHE A 58 -15.98 0.31 -5.65
N HIS A 59 -14.77 -0.22 -5.41
CA HIS A 59 -14.58 -1.64 -5.17
C HIS A 59 -15.10 -2.08 -3.81
N PHE A 60 -14.69 -1.42 -2.73
CA PHE A 60 -14.94 -1.89 -1.37
C PHE A 60 -16.28 -1.41 -0.80
N ASP A 61 -16.68 -0.17 -1.04
CA ASP A 61 -17.88 0.39 -0.43
C ASP A 61 -19.08 0.22 -1.35
N VAL A 62 -18.98 0.64 -2.61
CA VAL A 62 -20.10 0.54 -3.56
C VAL A 62 -20.37 -0.93 -3.92
N SER A 63 -19.39 -1.64 -4.49
CA SER A 63 -19.64 -2.98 -5.01
C SER A 63 -19.89 -4.02 -3.93
N ARG A 64 -19.15 -3.96 -2.82
CA ARG A 64 -19.16 -5.00 -1.76
C ARG A 64 -20.06 -4.67 -0.57
N LYS A 65 -20.12 -3.41 -0.13
CA LYS A 65 -20.99 -2.99 0.99
C LYS A 65 -22.32 -2.39 0.52
N LYS A 66 -22.51 -2.22 -0.79
CA LYS A 66 -23.73 -1.64 -1.39
C LYS A 66 -24.00 -0.21 -0.90
N VAL A 67 -22.94 0.57 -0.70
CA VAL A 67 -23.05 2.00 -0.41
C VAL A 67 -23.39 2.75 -1.70
N GLU A 68 -24.39 3.62 -1.65
CA GLU A 68 -24.73 4.49 -2.79
C GLU A 68 -23.57 5.44 -3.13
N PRO A 69 -23.15 5.55 -4.41
CA PRO A 69 -21.98 6.31 -4.83
C PRO A 69 -22.28 7.81 -4.91
N THR A 70 -22.53 8.44 -3.77
CA THR A 70 -22.76 9.89 -3.64
C THR A 70 -21.49 10.62 -3.21
N ASP A 71 -21.37 11.91 -3.54
CA ASP A 71 -20.26 12.76 -3.09
C ASP A 71 -20.12 12.75 -1.57
N LYS A 72 -21.24 12.78 -0.84
CA LYS A 72 -21.25 12.70 0.63
C LYS A 72 -20.60 11.41 1.13
N ASN A 73 -20.94 10.27 0.53
CA ASN A 73 -20.37 8.97 0.91
C ASN A 73 -18.91 8.84 0.48
N PHE A 74 -18.52 9.42 -0.66
CA PHE A 74 -17.13 9.44 -1.09
C PHE A 74 -16.25 10.33 -0.21
N LEU A 75 -16.70 11.54 0.13
CA LEU A 75 -16.02 12.42 1.08
C LEU A 75 -15.90 11.74 2.44
N LYS A 76 -16.97 11.13 2.93
CA LYS A 76 -16.93 10.32 4.15
C LYS A 76 -15.87 9.21 4.06
N TYR A 77 -15.80 8.50 2.94
CA TYR A 77 -14.78 7.48 2.72
C TYR A 77 -13.36 8.06 2.74
N ILE A 78 -13.13 9.25 2.18
CA ILE A 78 -11.80 9.88 2.20
C ILE A 78 -11.41 10.30 3.63
N TYR A 79 -12.32 10.98 4.34
CA TYR A 79 -12.03 11.55 5.66
C TYR A 79 -12.02 10.51 6.79
N ASP A 80 -12.95 9.56 6.77
CA ASP A 80 -13.09 8.55 7.83
C ASP A 80 -12.11 7.39 7.65
N HIS A 81 -11.52 7.23 6.46
CA HIS A 81 -10.61 6.14 6.21
C HIS A 81 -9.18 6.56 6.52
N PRO A 82 -8.59 6.13 7.67
CA PRO A 82 -7.22 6.51 8.05
C PRO A 82 -6.18 6.03 7.03
N TYR A 83 -6.60 5.15 6.11
CA TYR A 83 -5.79 4.60 5.04
C TYR A 83 -5.74 5.44 3.76
N ALA A 84 -6.63 6.44 3.62
CA ALA A 84 -6.75 7.33 2.47
C ALA A 84 -5.55 8.28 2.33
N HIS A 85 -5.09 8.82 3.45
CA HIS A 85 -3.97 9.76 3.48
C HIS A 85 -2.63 9.03 3.56
N ASP A 86 -1.63 9.52 2.82
CA ASP A 86 -0.26 9.02 2.81
C ASP A 86 -0.14 7.50 2.58
N TYR A 87 -1.09 6.93 1.83
CA TYR A 87 -1.21 5.49 1.63
C TYR A 87 0.13 4.83 1.29
N TYR A 88 0.83 5.34 0.26
CA TYR A 88 2.08 4.75 -0.22
C TYR A 88 3.23 4.93 0.77
N ILE A 89 3.28 6.07 1.47
CA ILE A 89 4.29 6.33 2.50
C ILE A 89 4.13 5.33 3.64
N ARG A 90 2.89 5.04 4.06
CA ARG A 90 2.62 4.03 5.10
C ARG A 90 2.90 2.61 4.61
N ASP A 91 2.45 2.27 3.42
CA ASP A 91 2.39 0.87 2.97
C ASP A 91 3.74 0.35 2.45
N LEU A 92 4.55 1.24 1.86
CA LEU A 92 5.81 0.86 1.23
C LEU A 92 7.02 1.05 2.13
N GLN A 93 6.92 1.82 3.21
CA GLN A 93 8.04 1.97 4.12
C GLN A 93 8.40 0.64 4.79
N LEU A 94 9.69 0.36 4.90
CA LEU A 94 10.19 -0.88 5.49
C LEU A 94 10.64 -0.70 6.95
N ASN A 95 10.62 0.52 7.47
CA ASN A 95 11.11 0.85 8.80
C ASN A 95 9.97 0.89 9.83
N GLU A 96 9.97 -0.08 10.73
CA GLU A 96 8.97 -0.22 11.81
C GLU A 96 8.89 1.00 12.73
N LYS A 97 10.02 1.65 13.04
CA LYS A 97 10.04 2.86 13.90
C LYS A 97 9.40 4.07 13.21
N LEU A 98 9.63 4.21 11.91
CA LEU A 98 9.00 5.27 11.11
C LEU A 98 7.50 4.99 10.90
N HIS A 99 7.12 3.71 10.82
CA HIS A 99 5.72 3.30 10.73
C HIS A 99 4.92 3.69 11.96
N SER A 100 5.42 3.37 13.15
CA SER A 100 4.76 3.76 14.41
C SER A 100 4.69 5.27 14.60
N THR A 101 5.74 5.99 14.19
CA THR A 101 5.80 7.46 14.25
C THR A 101 4.72 8.10 13.37
N MET A 102 4.51 7.59 12.14
CA MET A 102 3.46 8.09 11.24
C MET A 102 2.04 7.80 11.75
N LEU A 103 1.83 6.64 12.38
CA LEU A 103 0.53 6.32 13.00
C LEU A 103 0.23 7.24 14.18
N GLN A 104 1.26 7.66 14.93
CA GLN A 104 1.11 8.53 16.10
C GLN A 104 0.77 9.99 15.74
N TYR A 105 1.26 10.49 14.59
CA TYR A 105 1.01 11.89 14.19
C TYR A 105 -0.38 12.16 13.61
N GLY A 106 -1.18 11.12 13.36
CA GLY A 106 -2.57 11.26 12.89
C GLY A 106 -2.73 11.96 11.54
N VAL A 107 -3.94 11.91 10.99
CA VAL A 107 -4.32 12.52 9.71
C VAL A 107 -4.35 14.07 9.77
N GLU A 108 -4.38 14.66 10.97
CA GLU A 108 -4.71 16.08 11.19
C GLU A 108 -3.59 17.10 10.95
N THR A 109 -2.43 16.70 10.44
CA THR A 109 -1.25 17.58 10.43
C THR A 109 -0.65 17.76 9.04
N THR A 110 -1.51 17.95 8.03
CA THR A 110 -1.12 18.20 6.63
C THR A 110 -0.40 19.54 6.37
N LYS A 111 -0.24 20.42 7.37
CA LYS A 111 0.37 21.75 7.19
C LYS A 111 1.58 22.05 8.08
N ARG A 112 2.10 21.08 8.84
CA ARG A 112 3.33 21.30 9.64
C ARG A 112 4.55 21.07 8.74
N PRO A 113 5.45 22.06 8.56
CA PRO A 113 6.66 21.90 7.73
C PRO A 113 7.49 20.66 8.09
N GLU A 114 7.49 20.30 9.37
CA GLU A 114 8.26 19.18 9.92
C GLU A 114 7.76 17.82 9.44
N ILE A 115 6.46 17.71 9.19
CA ILE A 115 5.83 16.49 8.69
C ILE A 115 6.08 16.35 7.21
N GLU A 116 6.06 17.46 6.47
CA GLU A 116 6.41 17.44 5.05
C GLU A 116 7.87 17.04 4.83
N LYS A 117 8.79 17.56 5.66
CA LYS A 117 10.19 17.13 5.68
C LYS A 117 10.30 15.63 5.95
N LEU A 118 9.54 15.11 6.93
CA LEU A 118 9.52 13.69 7.25
C LEU A 118 8.99 12.84 6.08
N ARG A 119 7.88 13.23 5.45
CA ARG A 119 7.32 12.56 4.27
C ARG A 119 8.33 12.46 3.14
N ARG A 120 9.04 13.56 2.85
CA ARG A 120 10.09 13.56 1.83
C ARG A 120 11.24 12.61 2.16
N ILE A 121 11.67 12.57 3.43
CA ILE A 121 12.71 11.62 3.89
C ILE A 121 12.23 10.17 3.68
N ILE A 122 10.99 9.86 4.06
CA ILE A 122 10.43 8.51 3.91
C ILE A 122 10.28 8.15 2.42
N ALA A 123 9.76 9.06 1.60
CA ALA A 123 9.61 8.85 0.17
C ALA A 123 10.96 8.54 -0.50
N ASN A 124 11.99 9.34 -0.22
CA ASN A 124 13.35 9.08 -0.73
C ASN A 124 13.88 7.71 -0.27
N LYS A 125 13.60 7.33 0.98
CA LYS A 125 13.99 6.02 1.50
C LYS A 125 13.28 4.88 0.76
N ILE A 126 11.98 5.01 0.49
CA ILE A 126 11.21 4.05 -0.32
C ILE A 126 11.85 3.92 -1.71
N LEU A 127 12.17 5.03 -2.36
CA LEU A 127 12.80 5.01 -3.69
C LEU A 127 14.17 4.30 -3.68
N GLN A 128 14.91 4.34 -2.57
CA GLN A 128 16.20 3.65 -2.41
C GLN A 128 16.06 2.17 -2.03
N ASP A 129 15.04 1.83 -1.24
CA ASP A 129 14.83 0.49 -0.71
C ASP A 129 14.29 -0.49 -1.77
N TYR A 130 13.55 0.01 -2.75
CA TYR A 130 12.97 -0.76 -3.86
C TYR A 130 13.94 -0.77 -5.05
N ASP A 131 14.05 -1.92 -5.70
CA ASP A 131 14.90 -2.10 -6.88
C ASP A 131 14.15 -1.69 -8.16
N PHE A 132 12.81 -1.73 -8.15
CA PHE A 132 11.96 -1.24 -9.23
C PHE A 132 10.61 -0.74 -8.71
N ILE A 133 10.11 0.34 -9.31
CA ILE A 133 8.79 0.89 -9.01
C ILE A 133 8.10 1.19 -10.33
N GLY A 134 7.09 0.37 -10.66
CA GLY A 134 6.23 0.60 -11.82
C GLY A 134 5.10 1.58 -11.49
N VAL A 135 4.48 2.14 -12.52
CA VAL A 135 3.28 2.99 -12.40
C VAL A 135 2.17 2.38 -13.24
N THR A 136 0.98 2.21 -12.66
CA THR A 136 -0.16 1.49 -13.24
C THR A 136 -0.60 2.15 -14.56
N GLU A 137 -0.48 3.47 -14.64
CA GLU A 137 -0.81 4.26 -15.82
C GLU A 137 0.12 4.02 -17.02
N ARG A 138 1.27 3.35 -16.83
CA ARG A 138 2.26 3.04 -17.87
C ARG A 138 2.78 1.60 -17.73
N LEU A 139 1.89 0.64 -17.51
CA LEU A 139 2.26 -0.79 -17.42
C LEU A 139 2.76 -1.40 -18.74
N ASP A 140 2.58 -0.67 -19.83
CA ASP A 140 3.08 -0.99 -21.16
C ASP A 140 4.58 -0.68 -21.33
N GLU A 141 5.18 0.09 -20.42
CA GLU A 141 6.64 0.37 -20.34
C GLU A 141 7.36 -0.62 -19.42
#